data_AF-A0A671KDJ4-F1
#
_entry.id   AF-A0A671KDJ4-F1
#
_cell.length_a   1.000
_cell.length_b   1.000
_cell.length_c   1.000
_cell.angle_alpha   90.00
_cell.angle_beta   90.00
_cell.angle_gamma   90.00
#
_symmetry.space_group_name_H-M   'P 1'
#
loop_
_entity.id
_entity.type
_entity.pdbx_description
1 polymer ?
#
loop_
_entity_poly.entity_id
_entity_poly.type
_entity_poly.pdbx_seq_one_letter_code
_entity_poly.pdbx_strand_id
1 'polypeptide(L)'
;MLLHPIGTDNKNMHMWDLLKKTIDEQQFVSTTADIWTAYNKSFLGVTVHWIDSETLQRKKAAIACRRFRGRHTYDAIASELEDIFSQYGLTAEKVTACVTDNGSNFIKAFKEYQQVESEEDEEKEVEEDDGEVAFTDLHSVLTGGNDEDAQQGLCVLPAHYRCAAHTLNLIANNEIGKWLASNPESRAVYRSSTAKCSALWTKASRSTVASECLEKISERKLIVPSVTRWNSFYDAYVRIVEMPLTDINNLCTQLQIKCMNDREYQFLKEYCAIMKPFSVALDILQGEETCFYGTLQPTLEVLMAKTLAMQNGLSQMTTGLPEIIVGAIKTRFATTIDSKEALLATVSLPKFKLRWVKEET
;
A
#
# COMPACT_ATOMS: atom_id res chain seq x y z
N MET A 1 18.37 14.49 8.41
CA MET A 1 19.76 14.05 8.68
C MET A 1 20.20 13.30 7.45
N LEU A 2 20.98 13.95 6.58
CA LEU A 2 21.38 13.45 5.27
C LEU A 2 22.41 12.33 5.46
N LEU A 3 22.07 11.10 5.06
CA LEU A 3 23.04 10.01 4.96
C LEU A 3 23.90 10.27 3.71
N HIS A 4 25.16 10.58 3.96
CA HIS A 4 26.23 10.66 2.96
C HIS A 4 26.54 9.25 2.40
N PRO A 5 27.23 9.15 1.24
CA PRO A 5 27.45 7.87 0.58
C PRO A 5 28.17 6.90 1.51
N ILE A 6 27.76 5.63 1.42
CA ILE A 6 28.36 4.48 2.08
C ILE A 6 29.83 4.43 1.66
N GLY A 7 30.71 4.96 2.50
CA GLY A 7 32.14 5.10 2.22
C GLY A 7 32.95 5.31 3.49
N THR A 8 33.73 4.28 3.84
CA THR A 8 35.01 4.32 4.60
C THR A 8 35.02 5.10 5.92
N ASP A 9 34.03 4.90 6.78
CA ASP A 9 34.12 5.28 8.19
C ASP A 9 34.29 4.01 9.03
N ASN A 10 35.32 3.93 9.87
CA ASN A 10 35.71 2.69 10.57
C ASN A 10 34.56 2.09 11.42
N LYS A 11 33.63 2.93 11.88
CA LYS A 11 32.40 2.55 12.58
C LYS A 11 31.36 1.89 11.66
N ASN A 12 31.23 2.37 10.42
CA ASN A 12 30.29 1.81 9.44
C ASN A 12 30.76 0.45 8.96
N MET A 13 32.08 0.24 8.81
CA MET A 13 32.65 -1.06 8.45
C MET A 13 32.38 -2.10 9.55
N HIS A 14 32.65 -1.74 10.81
CA HIS A 14 32.32 -2.61 11.95
C HIS A 14 30.81 -2.93 12.05
N MET A 15 29.94 -1.95 11.80
CA MET A 15 28.49 -2.17 11.81
C MET A 15 28.03 -3.07 10.66
N TRP A 16 28.63 -2.93 9.48
CA TRP A 16 28.36 -3.79 8.32
C TRP A 16 28.80 -5.24 8.57
N ASP A 17 30.02 -5.45 9.09
CA ASP A 17 30.53 -6.78 9.42
C ASP A 17 29.65 -7.47 10.48
N LEU A 18 29.22 -6.73 11.50
CA LEU A 18 28.32 -7.25 12.53
C LEU A 18 26.98 -7.65 11.94
N LEU A 19 26.38 -6.80 11.10
CA LEU A 19 25.09 -7.08 10.47
C LEU A 19 25.20 -8.29 9.53
N LYS A 20 26.27 -8.38 8.74
CA LYS A 20 26.51 -9.52 7.86
C LYS A 20 26.60 -10.81 8.65
N LYS A 21 27.36 -10.82 9.75
CA LYS A 21 27.43 -11.97 10.66
C LYS A 21 26.07 -12.33 11.25
N THR A 22 25.29 -11.33 11.69
CA THR A 22 23.92 -11.57 12.19
C THR A 22 23.03 -12.20 11.13
N ILE A 23 23.09 -11.72 9.90
CA ILE A 23 22.33 -12.28 8.76
C ILE A 23 22.81 -13.70 8.47
N ASP A 24 24.12 -13.96 8.45
CA ASP A 24 24.73 -15.27 8.20
C ASP A 24 24.25 -16.34 9.19
N GLU A 25 24.07 -15.97 10.46
CA GLU A 25 23.54 -16.83 11.52
C GLU A 25 22.05 -17.20 11.34
N GLN A 26 21.30 -16.44 10.54
CA GLN A 26 19.90 -16.75 10.28
C GLN A 26 19.76 -17.86 9.23
N GLN A 27 18.89 -18.84 9.50
CA GLN A 27 18.54 -19.86 8.51
C GLN A 27 17.65 -19.28 7.40
N PHE A 28 16.69 -18.43 7.78
CA PHE A 28 15.70 -17.87 6.88
C PHE A 28 15.52 -16.38 7.17
N VAL A 29 15.38 -15.58 6.12
CA VAL A 29 15.06 -14.16 6.20
C VAL A 29 14.00 -13.80 5.17
N SER A 30 13.33 -12.68 5.34
CA SER A 30 12.53 -12.05 4.28
C SER A 30 13.05 -10.66 3.98
N THR A 31 12.70 -10.13 2.82
CA THR A 31 13.11 -8.78 2.41
C THR A 31 11.92 -7.95 1.99
N THR A 32 12.08 -6.64 2.08
CA THR A 32 11.17 -5.67 1.48
C THR A 32 11.98 -4.71 0.64
N ALA A 33 11.54 -4.44 -0.58
CA ALA A 33 12.17 -3.47 -1.47
C ALA A 33 11.17 -2.39 -1.89
N ASP A 34 11.65 -1.15 -1.94
CA ASP A 34 10.84 0.02 -2.32
C ASP A 34 11.68 0.96 -3.19
N ILE A 35 11.04 1.54 -4.21
CA ILE A 35 11.64 2.59 -5.03
C ILE A 35 10.77 3.84 -4.93
N TRP A 36 11.34 4.91 -4.38
CA TRP A 36 10.66 6.19 -4.29
C TRP A 36 11.46 7.31 -4.94
N THR A 37 10.76 8.37 -5.33
CA THR A 37 11.37 9.58 -5.87
C THR A 37 11.29 10.72 -4.85
N ALA A 38 12.44 11.33 -4.56
CA ALA A 38 12.57 12.52 -3.73
C ALA A 38 13.55 13.50 -4.36
N TYR A 39 13.19 14.80 -4.45
CA TYR A 39 14.07 15.84 -5.01
C TYR A 39 14.60 15.52 -6.42
N ASN A 40 13.72 15.06 -7.32
CA ASN A 40 14.07 14.61 -8.69
C ASN A 40 15.12 13.49 -8.71
N LYS A 41 15.16 12.69 -7.65
CA LYS A 41 16.08 11.57 -7.50
C LYS A 41 15.31 10.36 -6.96
N SER A 42 15.44 9.25 -7.66
CA SER A 42 14.99 7.93 -7.25
C SER A 42 15.95 7.23 -6.30
N PHE A 43 15.41 6.48 -5.35
CA PHE A 43 16.20 5.69 -4.42
C PHE A 43 15.60 4.30 -4.30
N LEU A 44 16.45 3.29 -4.23
CA LEU A 44 16.08 1.91 -3.93
C LEU A 44 16.45 1.63 -2.47
N GLY A 45 15.44 1.34 -1.66
CA GLY A 45 15.61 0.88 -0.30
C GLY A 45 15.37 -0.62 -0.24
N VAL A 46 16.21 -1.33 0.51
CA VAL A 46 16.01 -2.76 0.82
C VAL A 46 16.20 -2.97 2.31
N THR A 47 15.24 -3.65 2.92
CA THR A 47 15.26 -4.01 4.34
C THR A 47 15.15 -5.52 4.47
N VAL A 48 16.02 -6.13 5.27
CA VAL A 48 15.95 -7.54 5.64
C VAL A 48 15.24 -7.69 6.98
N HIS A 49 14.46 -8.75 7.13
CA HIS A 49 13.68 -9.08 8.33
C HIS A 49 13.92 -10.53 8.72
N TRP A 50 14.00 -10.81 10.01
CA TRP A 50 14.14 -12.16 10.55
C TRP A 50 13.44 -12.27 11.90
N ILE A 51 13.21 -13.49 12.38
CA ILE A 51 12.71 -13.76 13.73
C ILE A 51 13.90 -14.17 14.58
N ASP A 52 14.14 -13.43 15.66
CA ASP A 52 15.15 -13.79 16.65
C ASP A 52 14.73 -15.06 17.38
N SER A 53 15.58 -16.09 17.35
CA SER A 53 15.24 -17.43 17.84
C SER A 53 15.08 -17.51 19.36
N GLU A 54 15.72 -16.61 20.12
CA GLU A 54 15.64 -16.59 21.57
C GLU A 54 14.41 -15.82 22.07
N THR A 55 14.16 -14.64 21.50
CA THR A 55 13.10 -13.73 21.94
C THR A 55 11.79 -13.91 21.17
N LEU A 56 11.82 -14.59 20.02
CA LEU A 56 10.72 -14.72 19.06
C LEU A 56 10.19 -13.36 18.57
N GLN A 57 11.03 -12.32 18.64
CA GLN A 57 10.71 -11.00 18.14
C GLN A 57 11.19 -10.86 16.70
N ARG A 58 10.38 -10.18 15.87
CA ARG A 58 10.85 -9.74 14.56
C ARG A 58 11.93 -8.69 14.73
N LYS A 59 13.04 -8.88 14.03
CA LYS A 59 14.10 -7.89 13.86
C LYS A 59 14.16 -7.47 12.40
N LYS A 60 14.67 -6.27 12.14
CA LYS A 60 14.80 -5.72 10.80
C LYS A 60 16.06 -4.86 10.70
N ALA A 61 16.67 -4.82 9.51
CA ALA A 61 17.79 -3.94 9.22
C ALA A 61 17.70 -3.42 7.78
N ALA A 62 17.91 -2.12 7.59
CA ALA A 62 18.06 -1.54 6.27
C ALA A 62 19.44 -1.94 5.72
N ILE A 63 19.46 -2.71 4.64
CA ILE A 63 20.69 -3.22 4.01
C ILE A 63 21.08 -2.39 2.78
N ALA A 64 20.14 -1.60 2.24
CA ALA A 64 20.40 -0.68 1.15
C ALA A 64 19.51 0.58 1.23
N CYS A 65 20.10 1.71 0.84
CA CYS A 65 19.42 2.94 0.45
C CYS A 65 20.27 3.58 -0.65
N ARG A 66 20.10 3.08 -1.87
CA ARG A 66 20.96 3.39 -3.01
C ARG A 66 20.30 4.40 -3.94
N ARG A 67 21.12 5.25 -4.55
CA ARG A 67 20.65 6.14 -5.62
C ARG A 67 20.39 5.30 -6.87
N PHE A 68 19.13 5.17 -7.25
CA PHE A 68 18.76 4.47 -8.48
C PHE A 68 18.83 5.44 -9.67
N ARG A 69 19.83 5.28 -10.53
CA ARG A 69 20.09 6.21 -11.65
C ARG A 69 19.50 5.65 -12.94
N GLY A 70 19.11 6.55 -13.85
CA GLY A 70 18.56 6.15 -15.15
C GLY A 70 17.10 5.68 -15.05
N ARG A 71 16.70 4.85 -16.02
CA ARG A 71 15.35 4.30 -16.11
C ARG A 71 15.20 3.14 -15.14
N HIS A 72 14.03 3.01 -14.52
CA HIS A 72 13.73 1.93 -13.56
C HIS A 72 13.23 0.68 -14.29
N THR A 73 13.97 0.21 -15.30
CA THR A 73 13.59 -0.99 -16.04
C THR A 73 13.68 -2.23 -15.14
N TYR A 74 12.90 -3.26 -15.45
CA TYR A 74 12.81 -4.48 -14.64
C TYR A 74 14.18 -5.20 -14.52
N ASP A 75 14.97 -5.20 -15.58
CA ASP A 75 16.34 -5.74 -15.62
C ASP A 75 17.31 -4.94 -14.73
N ALA A 76 17.22 -3.61 -14.73
CA ALA A 76 18.02 -2.76 -13.85
C ALA A 76 17.64 -2.95 -12.37
N ILE A 77 16.36 -3.14 -12.08
CA ILE A 77 15.89 -3.45 -10.72
C ILE A 77 16.43 -4.81 -10.27
N ALA A 78 16.32 -5.84 -11.11
CA ALA A 78 16.81 -7.18 -10.81
C ALA A 78 18.32 -7.17 -10.53
N SER A 79 19.10 -6.50 -11.39
CA SER A 79 20.56 -6.37 -11.22
C SER A 79 20.95 -5.65 -9.93
N GLU A 80 20.27 -4.55 -9.57
CA GLU A 80 20.53 -3.86 -8.30
C GLU A 80 20.16 -4.71 -7.08
N LEU A 81 19.06 -5.45 -7.13
CA LEU A 81 18.67 -6.37 -6.06
C LEU A 81 19.67 -7.52 -5.91
N GLU A 82 20.11 -8.10 -7.02
CA GLU A 82 21.12 -9.18 -7.03
C GLU A 82 22.45 -8.71 -6.43
N ASP A 83 22.94 -7.52 -6.79
CA ASP A 83 24.16 -6.95 -6.21
C ASP A 83 24.00 -6.69 -4.70
N ILE A 84 22.85 -6.13 -4.27
CA ILE A 84 22.56 -5.94 -2.84
C ILE A 84 22.56 -7.29 -2.12
N PHE A 85 21.86 -8.29 -2.64
CA PHE A 85 21.73 -9.59 -2.01
C PHE A 85 23.08 -10.32 -1.93
N SER A 86 23.89 -10.25 -2.99
CA SER A 86 25.22 -10.84 -3.04
C SER A 86 26.16 -10.28 -1.97
N GLN A 87 26.09 -8.97 -1.67
CA GLN A 87 26.93 -8.34 -0.64
C GLN A 87 26.69 -8.91 0.77
N TYR A 88 25.46 -9.36 1.05
CA TYR A 88 25.04 -9.91 2.34
C TYR A 88 24.86 -11.44 2.33
N GLY A 89 25.27 -12.14 1.27
CA GLY A 89 25.12 -13.60 1.19
C GLY A 89 23.66 -14.08 1.18
N LEU A 90 22.76 -13.25 0.66
CA LEU A 90 21.33 -13.54 0.59
C LEU A 90 21.02 -14.34 -0.67
N THR A 91 21.04 -15.66 -0.56
CA THR A 91 20.66 -16.56 -1.65
C THR A 91 19.14 -16.68 -1.78
N ALA A 92 18.66 -17.12 -2.95
CA ALA A 92 17.23 -17.38 -3.18
C ALA A 92 16.65 -18.42 -2.20
N GLU A 93 17.45 -19.39 -1.75
CA GLU A 93 17.05 -20.39 -0.74
C GLU A 93 16.90 -19.79 0.68
N LYS A 94 17.74 -18.80 1.02
CA LYS A 94 17.74 -18.15 2.34
C LYS A 94 16.66 -17.08 2.47
N VAL A 95 16.36 -16.38 1.37
CA VAL A 95 15.33 -15.34 1.32
C VAL A 95 13.99 -15.99 1.00
N THR A 96 13.16 -16.20 2.02
CA THR A 96 11.87 -16.89 1.86
C THR A 96 10.89 -16.10 0.99
N ALA A 97 10.99 -14.77 1.02
CA ALA A 97 10.28 -13.89 0.10
C ALA A 97 10.83 -12.46 0.08
N CYS A 98 10.59 -11.75 -1.02
CA CYS A 98 10.72 -10.31 -1.13
C CYS A 98 9.35 -9.66 -1.34
N VAL A 99 9.02 -8.66 -0.53
CA VAL A 99 7.78 -7.87 -0.66
C VAL A 99 8.08 -6.52 -1.30
N THR A 100 7.37 -6.18 -2.38
CA THR A 100 7.47 -4.85 -3.04
C THR A 100 6.10 -4.20 -3.18
N ASP A 101 6.05 -2.95 -3.61
CA ASP A 101 4.78 -2.37 -4.09
C ASP A 101 4.29 -3.05 -5.38
N ASN A 102 3.17 -2.58 -5.94
CA ASN A 102 2.62 -3.11 -7.19
C ASN A 102 3.24 -2.44 -8.44
N GLY A 103 4.41 -1.79 -8.32
CA GLY A 103 5.07 -1.16 -9.45
C GLY A 103 5.33 -2.18 -10.57
N SER A 104 4.88 -1.87 -11.79
CA SER A 104 4.92 -2.79 -12.93
C SER A 104 6.32 -3.34 -13.24
N ASN A 105 7.36 -2.52 -13.04
CA ASN A 105 8.75 -2.95 -13.23
C ASN A 105 9.23 -3.90 -12.12
N PHE A 106 8.75 -3.77 -10.88
CA PHE A 106 9.01 -4.78 -9.84
C PHE A 106 8.34 -6.10 -10.20
N ILE A 107 7.04 -6.07 -10.54
CA ILE A 107 6.28 -7.27 -10.90
C ILE A 107 6.97 -7.99 -12.06
N LYS A 108 7.38 -7.26 -13.10
CA LYS A 108 8.09 -7.85 -14.23
C LYS A 108 9.46 -8.39 -13.86
N ALA A 109 10.21 -7.73 -12.97
CA ALA A 109 11.53 -8.20 -12.54
C ALA A 109 11.44 -9.55 -11.83
N PHE A 110 10.54 -9.65 -10.83
CA PHE A 110 10.36 -10.91 -10.12
C PHE A 110 9.77 -12.00 -11.01
N LYS A 111 8.85 -11.67 -11.93
CA LYS A 111 8.32 -12.65 -12.89
C LYS A 111 9.39 -13.23 -13.82
N GLU A 112 10.32 -12.40 -14.30
CA GLU A 112 11.35 -12.84 -15.27
C GLU A 112 12.52 -13.57 -14.59
N TYR A 113 12.91 -13.16 -13.38
CA TYR A 113 14.12 -13.63 -12.73
C TYR A 113 13.88 -14.54 -11.52
N GLN A 114 12.64 -14.89 -11.19
CA GLN A 114 12.35 -15.91 -10.18
C GLN A 114 12.57 -17.31 -10.75
N GLN A 115 13.31 -18.17 -10.04
CA GLN A 115 13.36 -19.58 -10.40
C GLN A 115 12.02 -20.25 -10.08
N VAL A 116 11.35 -20.72 -11.12
CA VAL A 116 10.16 -21.57 -10.99
C VAL A 116 10.66 -22.98 -10.69
N GLU A 117 10.45 -23.48 -9.47
CA GLU A 117 10.37 -24.93 -9.28
C GLU A 117 9.21 -25.39 -10.17
N SER A 118 9.51 -26.23 -11.16
CA SER A 118 8.57 -26.68 -12.17
C SER A 118 7.40 -27.46 -11.53
N GLU A 119 6.35 -26.74 -11.15
CA GLU A 119 4.99 -27.27 -11.01
C GLU A 119 4.10 -26.39 -11.90
N GLU A 120 3.31 -27.06 -12.74
CA GLU A 120 2.53 -26.51 -13.85
C GLU A 120 1.40 -25.61 -13.35
N ASP A 121 1.68 -24.35 -13.04
CA ASP A 121 0.64 -23.31 -12.91
C ASP A 121 0.83 -22.26 -14.02
N GLU A 122 0.21 -22.52 -15.18
CA GLU A 122 -0.05 -21.46 -16.16
C GLU A 122 -1.05 -20.46 -15.56
N GLU A 123 -0.56 -19.56 -14.71
CA GLU A 123 -1.33 -18.45 -14.18
C GLU A 123 -1.66 -17.47 -15.33
N LYS A 124 -2.91 -17.53 -15.81
CA LYS A 124 -3.51 -16.46 -16.61
C LYS A 124 -3.81 -15.28 -15.69
N GLU A 125 -2.82 -14.42 -15.43
CA GLU A 125 -3.13 -13.08 -14.93
C GLU A 125 -3.68 -12.20 -16.06
N VAL A 126 -4.85 -11.61 -15.79
CA VAL A 126 -5.49 -10.58 -16.62
C VAL A 126 -4.59 -9.35 -16.58
N GLU A 127 -4.23 -8.80 -17.75
CA GLU A 127 -3.59 -7.49 -17.82
C GLU A 127 -4.53 -6.44 -17.20
N GLU A 128 -4.27 -6.05 -15.95
CA GLU A 128 -4.94 -4.94 -15.31
C GLU A 128 -4.22 -3.64 -15.70
N ASP A 129 -4.89 -2.83 -16.53
CA ASP A 129 -4.59 -1.41 -16.74
C ASP A 129 -4.72 -0.67 -15.40
N ASP A 130 -3.60 -0.55 -14.66
CA ASP A 130 -3.59 0.11 -13.35
C ASP A 130 -3.61 1.65 -13.46
N GLY A 131 -3.90 2.22 -14.64
CA GLY A 131 -4.15 3.65 -14.82
C GLY A 131 -3.00 4.58 -14.39
N GLU A 132 -1.85 4.02 -14.03
CA GLU A 132 -0.65 4.78 -13.72
C GLU A 132 -0.03 5.20 -15.05
N VAL A 133 0.05 6.51 -15.28
CA VAL A 133 0.61 7.06 -16.51
C VAL A 133 2.11 6.82 -16.50
N ALA A 134 2.54 5.66 -17.01
CA ALA A 134 3.93 5.43 -17.34
C ALA A 134 4.31 6.41 -18.47
N PHE A 135 5.24 7.32 -18.19
CA PHE A 135 5.82 8.18 -19.22
C PHE A 135 6.67 7.33 -20.17
N THR A 136 6.03 6.76 -21.19
CA THR A 136 6.74 6.09 -22.29
C THR A 136 7.20 7.15 -23.28
N ASP A 137 8.51 7.38 -23.34
CA ASP A 137 9.13 8.29 -24.29
C ASP A 137 9.07 7.73 -25.71
N LEU A 138 8.46 8.48 -26.64
CA LEU A 138 8.30 8.12 -28.05
C LEU A 138 9.65 7.80 -28.74
N HIS A 139 10.77 8.24 -28.17
CA HIS A 139 12.11 7.93 -28.68
C HIS A 139 12.52 6.45 -28.51
N SER A 140 11.95 5.71 -27.55
CA SER A 140 12.26 4.28 -27.35
C SER A 140 11.69 3.38 -28.45
N VAL A 141 10.60 3.80 -29.10
CA VAL A 141 10.03 3.09 -30.26
C VAL A 141 10.97 3.18 -31.47
N LEU A 142 11.81 4.22 -31.53
CA LEU A 142 12.67 4.50 -32.68
C LEU A 142 14.11 4.00 -32.53
N THR A 143 14.51 3.53 -31.35
CA THR A 143 15.91 3.14 -31.03
C THR A 143 16.09 1.67 -30.62
N GLY A 144 15.02 0.87 -30.67
CA GLY A 144 15.02 -0.56 -30.31
C GLY A 144 15.69 -1.48 -31.34
N GLY A 145 16.93 -1.19 -31.70
CA GLY A 145 17.76 -2.06 -32.53
C GLY A 145 19.22 -1.82 -32.23
N ASN A 146 19.74 -2.55 -31.24
CA ASN A 146 21.12 -3.04 -31.12
C ASN A 146 21.28 -3.70 -29.75
N ASP A 147 20.83 -4.96 -29.66
CA ASP A 147 21.23 -5.86 -28.57
C ASP A 147 22.59 -6.46 -28.97
N GLU A 148 23.67 -6.00 -28.33
CA GLU A 148 24.93 -6.73 -28.29
C GLU A 148 25.00 -7.54 -27.00
N ASP A 149 25.10 -8.86 -27.19
CA ASP A 149 25.33 -9.92 -26.21
C ASP A 149 26.25 -9.51 -25.05
N ALA A 150 25.72 -9.56 -23.83
CA ALA A 150 26.51 -9.78 -22.63
C ALA A 150 25.98 -11.04 -21.94
N GLN A 151 26.80 -12.08 -21.90
CA GLN A 151 26.61 -13.27 -21.06
C GLN A 151 26.43 -12.82 -19.60
N GLN A 152 25.17 -12.64 -19.17
CA GLN A 152 24.82 -12.39 -17.77
C GLN A 152 24.67 -13.74 -17.06
N GLY A 153 25.34 -13.88 -15.92
CA GLY A 153 25.06 -14.97 -14.98
C GLY A 153 23.57 -15.02 -14.68
N LEU A 154 23.05 -16.20 -14.37
CA LEU A 154 21.63 -16.40 -14.04
C LEU A 154 21.29 -15.56 -12.79
N CYS A 155 20.74 -14.35 -12.98
CA CYS A 155 20.16 -13.58 -11.89
C CYS A 155 18.94 -14.33 -11.39
N VAL A 156 18.95 -14.74 -10.12
CA VAL A 156 17.84 -15.47 -9.48
C VAL A 156 17.30 -14.66 -8.31
N LEU A 157 16.08 -14.16 -8.46
CA LEU A 157 15.33 -13.49 -7.40
C LEU A 157 14.52 -14.50 -6.58
N PRO A 158 14.31 -14.24 -5.28
CA PRO A 158 13.49 -15.09 -4.41
C PRO A 158 11.99 -14.94 -4.73
N ALA A 159 11.15 -15.73 -4.05
CA ALA A 159 9.70 -15.63 -4.16
C ALA A 159 9.20 -14.19 -3.91
N HIS A 160 8.21 -13.76 -4.69
CA HIS A 160 7.69 -12.40 -4.65
C HIS A 160 6.30 -12.31 -4.02
N TYR A 161 6.10 -11.30 -3.18
CA TYR A 161 4.77 -10.91 -2.73
C TYR A 161 4.51 -9.42 -2.97
N ARG A 162 3.28 -9.09 -3.37
CA ARG A 162 2.84 -7.70 -3.50
C ARG A 162 2.44 -7.16 -2.14
N CYS A 163 2.77 -5.89 -1.88
CA CYS A 163 2.46 -5.21 -0.63
C CYS A 163 0.95 -5.08 -0.44
N ALA A 164 0.40 -5.81 0.53
CA ALA A 164 -1.04 -5.82 0.80
C ALA A 164 -1.60 -4.41 1.10
N ALA A 165 -0.85 -3.57 1.83
CA ALA A 165 -1.28 -2.21 2.10
C ALA A 165 -1.35 -1.35 0.82
N HIS A 166 -0.41 -1.53 -0.10
CA HIS A 166 -0.46 -0.87 -1.40
C HIS A 166 -1.65 -1.37 -2.22
N THR A 167 -1.88 -2.69 -2.28
CA THR A 167 -3.02 -3.29 -2.98
C THR A 167 -4.36 -2.77 -2.43
N LEU A 168 -4.53 -2.68 -1.10
CA LEU A 168 -5.74 -2.10 -0.50
C LEU A 168 -5.90 -0.62 -0.82
N ASN A 169 -4.81 0.17 -0.84
CA ASN A 169 -4.86 1.57 -1.27
C ASN A 169 -5.33 1.69 -2.72
N LEU A 170 -4.86 0.82 -3.63
CA LEU A 170 -5.30 0.82 -5.02
C LEU A 170 -6.79 0.49 -5.14
N ILE A 171 -7.28 -0.52 -4.40
CA ILE A 171 -8.72 -0.85 -4.37
C ILE A 171 -9.54 0.37 -3.92
N ALA A 172 -9.12 1.02 -2.83
CA ALA A 172 -9.83 2.16 -2.27
C ALA A 172 -9.85 3.39 -3.19
N ASN A 173 -8.88 3.54 -4.11
CA ASN A 173 -8.87 4.63 -5.08
C ASN A 173 -9.58 4.25 -6.39
N ASN A 174 -9.28 3.08 -6.95
CA ASN A 174 -9.67 2.71 -8.30
C ASN A 174 -11.10 2.17 -8.37
N GLU A 175 -11.49 1.30 -7.43
CA GLU A 175 -12.80 0.63 -7.47
C GLU A 175 -13.95 1.57 -7.14
N ILE A 176 -13.70 2.55 -6.25
CA ILE A 176 -14.67 3.61 -5.96
C ILE A 176 -14.88 4.45 -7.22
N GLY A 177 -13.81 4.80 -7.94
CA GLY A 177 -13.90 5.52 -9.21
C GLY A 177 -14.71 4.78 -10.28
N LYS A 178 -14.43 3.48 -10.46
CA LYS A 178 -15.14 2.59 -11.39
C LYS A 178 -16.63 2.47 -11.02
N TRP A 179 -16.93 2.22 -9.75
CA TRP A 179 -18.32 2.14 -9.29
C TRP A 179 -19.08 3.45 -9.49
N LEU A 180 -18.46 4.60 -9.16
CA LEU A 180 -19.06 5.90 -9.42
C LEU A 180 -19.31 6.15 -10.91
N ALA A 181 -18.42 5.68 -11.81
CA ALA A 181 -18.65 5.82 -13.25
C ALA A 181 -19.93 5.13 -13.71
N SER A 182 -20.25 3.97 -13.14
CA SER A 182 -21.47 3.19 -13.41
C SER A 182 -22.72 3.67 -12.64
N ASN A 183 -22.58 4.60 -11.68
CA ASN A 183 -23.67 5.11 -10.84
C ASN A 183 -23.77 6.64 -10.93
N PRO A 184 -24.42 7.20 -11.97
CA PRO A 184 -24.39 8.64 -12.26
C PRO A 184 -24.92 9.53 -11.13
N GLU A 185 -25.95 9.07 -10.42
CA GLU A 185 -26.56 9.81 -9.32
C GLU A 185 -25.61 9.89 -8.11
N SER A 186 -25.06 8.75 -7.68
CA SER A 186 -24.04 8.68 -6.63
C SER A 186 -22.79 9.48 -7.00
N ARG A 187 -22.39 9.45 -8.27
CA ARG A 187 -21.28 10.24 -8.80
C ARG A 187 -21.53 11.75 -8.72
N ALA A 188 -22.73 12.21 -9.01
CA ALA A 188 -23.06 13.63 -8.92
C ALA A 188 -22.98 14.11 -7.46
N VAL A 189 -23.52 13.33 -6.52
CA VAL A 189 -23.48 13.65 -5.08
C VAL A 189 -22.04 13.60 -4.56
N TYR A 190 -21.28 12.54 -4.89
CA TYR A 190 -19.86 12.39 -4.53
C TYR A 190 -19.03 13.57 -5.02
N ARG A 191 -19.16 13.97 -6.29
CA ARG A 191 -18.40 15.09 -6.86
C ARG A 191 -18.75 16.41 -6.17
N SER A 192 -20.05 16.65 -5.93
CA SER A 192 -20.50 17.87 -5.27
C SER A 192 -20.00 17.96 -3.82
N SER A 193 -20.15 16.88 -3.05
CA SER A 193 -19.71 16.82 -1.65
C SER A 193 -18.18 16.91 -1.53
N THR A 194 -17.44 16.19 -2.38
CA THR A 194 -15.97 16.24 -2.46
C THR A 194 -15.45 17.64 -2.79
N ALA A 195 -16.09 18.33 -3.75
CA ALA A 195 -15.70 19.69 -4.13
C ALA A 195 -15.88 20.69 -2.98
N LYS A 196 -16.96 20.57 -2.21
CA LYS A 196 -17.22 21.41 -1.03
C LYS A 196 -16.22 21.14 0.09
N CYS A 197 -15.92 19.87 0.37
CA CYS A 197 -14.89 19.49 1.34
C CYS A 197 -13.51 20.01 0.93
N SER A 198 -13.16 19.88 -0.36
CA SER A 198 -11.91 20.40 -0.92
C SER A 198 -11.79 21.92 -0.80
N ALA A 199 -12.87 22.65 -1.05
CA ALA A 199 -12.92 24.10 -0.85
C ALA A 199 -12.69 24.46 0.63
N LEU A 200 -13.27 23.70 1.56
CA LEU A 200 -13.12 23.89 3.00
C LEU A 200 -11.67 23.64 3.44
N TRP A 201 -11.06 22.51 3.07
CA TRP A 201 -9.67 22.21 3.38
C TRP A 201 -8.70 23.25 2.77
N THR A 202 -8.96 23.68 1.54
CA THR A 202 -8.11 24.69 0.85
C THR A 202 -8.20 26.04 1.55
N LYS A 203 -9.39 26.50 1.95
CA LYS A 203 -9.54 27.77 2.67
C LYS A 203 -8.91 27.69 4.07
N ALA A 204 -9.17 26.60 4.81
CA ALA A 204 -8.64 26.41 6.15
C ALA A 204 -7.10 26.33 6.18
N SER A 205 -6.48 25.76 5.13
CA SER A 205 -5.02 25.66 5.04
C SER A 205 -4.32 26.96 4.60
N ARG A 206 -5.01 27.85 3.88
CA ARG A 206 -4.43 29.07 3.30
C ARG A 206 -4.76 30.35 4.06
N SER A 207 -5.63 30.30 5.07
CA SER A 207 -6.06 31.46 5.84
C SER A 207 -6.04 31.17 7.33
N THR A 208 -5.24 31.93 8.07
CA THR A 208 -5.20 31.87 9.55
C THR A 208 -6.56 32.18 10.15
N VAL A 209 -7.26 33.19 9.62
CA VAL A 209 -8.63 33.55 10.04
C VAL A 209 -9.59 32.39 9.83
N ALA A 210 -9.51 31.69 8.69
CA ALA A 210 -10.35 30.54 8.43
C ALA A 210 -10.03 29.36 9.35
N SER A 211 -8.74 29.15 9.65
CA SER A 211 -8.26 28.12 10.57
C SER A 211 -8.74 28.38 12.00
N GLU A 212 -8.64 29.61 12.50
CA GLU A 212 -9.12 30.02 13.83
C GLU A 212 -10.64 29.94 13.93
N CYS A 213 -11.36 30.33 12.88
CA CYS A 213 -12.81 30.23 12.81
C CYS A 213 -13.29 28.78 12.93
N LEU A 214 -12.54 27.88 12.29
CA LEU A 214 -12.78 26.45 12.38
C LEU A 214 -12.47 25.90 13.77
N GLU A 215 -11.31 26.24 14.33
CA GLU A 215 -10.90 25.78 15.67
C GLU A 215 -11.90 26.20 16.76
N LYS A 216 -12.57 27.36 16.60
CA LYS A 216 -13.66 27.79 17.50
C LYS A 216 -14.93 26.93 17.42
N ILE A 217 -15.21 26.34 16.26
CA ILE A 217 -16.44 25.57 16.02
C ILE A 217 -16.22 24.07 16.27
N SER A 218 -15.09 23.53 15.81
CA SER A 218 -14.79 22.10 15.91
C SER A 218 -13.85 21.71 17.05
N GLU A 219 -13.38 22.68 17.85
CA GLU A 219 -12.37 22.54 18.93
C GLU A 219 -11.05 21.87 18.46
N ARG A 220 -10.89 21.71 17.16
CA ARG A 220 -9.87 20.87 16.55
C ARG A 220 -9.63 21.32 15.12
N LYS A 221 -8.39 21.26 14.65
CA LYS A 221 -8.02 21.61 13.27
C LYS A 221 -8.52 20.57 12.25
N LEU A 222 -8.88 21.02 11.05
CA LEU A 222 -9.10 20.11 9.93
C LEU A 222 -7.81 19.43 9.52
N ILE A 223 -7.94 18.18 9.10
CA ILE A 223 -6.86 17.43 8.46
C ILE A 223 -6.93 17.77 6.98
N VAL A 224 -5.84 18.28 6.43
CA VAL A 224 -5.70 18.47 4.98
C VAL A 224 -5.22 17.13 4.41
N PRO A 225 -5.96 16.54 3.45
CA PRO A 225 -5.60 15.24 2.93
C PRO A 225 -4.25 15.31 2.19
N SER A 226 -3.31 14.43 2.53
CA SER A 226 -2.08 14.22 1.77
C SER A 226 -2.31 13.20 0.67
N VAL A 227 -1.80 13.47 -0.54
CA VAL A 227 -1.97 12.58 -1.72
C VAL A 227 -1.31 11.20 -1.51
N THR A 228 -0.30 11.10 -0.65
CA THR A 228 0.56 9.92 -0.52
C THR A 228 -0.03 8.77 0.30
N ARG A 229 -1.11 8.98 1.05
CA ARG A 229 -1.70 7.94 1.93
C ARG A 229 -3.21 8.07 1.96
N TRP A 230 -3.91 7.02 1.51
CA TRP A 230 -5.38 7.02 1.47
C TRP A 230 -6.01 7.20 2.87
N ASN A 231 -5.38 6.71 3.95
CA ASN A 231 -5.83 6.97 5.34
C ASN A 231 -5.96 8.47 5.64
N SER A 232 -5.06 9.32 5.13
CA SER A 232 -5.15 10.77 5.32
C SER A 232 -6.37 11.38 4.61
N PHE A 233 -6.73 10.83 3.44
CA PHE A 233 -7.94 11.22 2.72
C PHE A 233 -9.20 10.83 3.51
N TYR A 234 -9.23 9.60 4.02
CA TYR A 234 -10.29 9.11 4.88
C TYR A 234 -10.45 9.96 6.16
N ASP A 235 -9.37 10.20 6.90
CA ASP A 235 -9.38 10.97 8.15
C ASP A 235 -9.87 12.40 7.95
N ALA A 236 -9.54 13.01 6.81
CA ALA A 236 -10.02 14.34 6.44
C ALA A 236 -11.55 14.40 6.29
N TYR A 237 -12.17 13.36 5.70
CA TYR A 237 -13.62 13.25 5.61
C TYR A 237 -14.27 12.96 6.95
N VAL A 238 -13.71 12.02 7.73
CA VAL A 238 -14.21 11.71 9.08
C VAL A 238 -14.28 12.98 9.91
N ARG A 239 -13.26 13.83 9.83
CA ARG A 239 -13.23 15.13 10.51
C ARG A 239 -14.41 16.04 10.20
N ILE A 240 -14.86 16.00 8.94
CA ILE A 240 -16.00 16.79 8.49
C ILE A 240 -17.30 16.17 9.01
N VAL A 241 -17.48 14.86 8.83
CA VAL A 241 -18.76 14.20 9.17
C VAL A 241 -18.98 14.02 10.68
N GLU A 242 -17.94 14.15 11.50
CA GLU A 242 -18.04 14.25 12.97
C GLU A 242 -18.73 15.54 13.42
N MET A 243 -18.67 16.62 12.62
CA MET A 243 -19.36 17.87 12.93
C MET A 243 -20.84 17.81 12.53
N PRO A 244 -21.76 18.43 13.29
CA PRO A 244 -23.13 18.64 12.86
C PRO A 244 -23.22 19.42 11.54
N LEU A 245 -24.20 19.08 10.68
CA LEU A 245 -24.41 19.77 9.40
C LEU A 245 -24.63 21.29 9.57
N THR A 246 -25.28 21.70 10.66
CA THR A 246 -25.47 23.11 11.01
C THR A 246 -24.14 23.84 11.15
N ASP A 247 -23.17 23.21 11.81
CA ASP A 247 -21.88 23.81 12.12
C ASP A 247 -21.01 23.88 10.87
N ILE A 248 -21.05 22.83 10.03
CA ILE A 248 -20.42 22.82 8.71
C ILE A 248 -20.99 23.94 7.83
N ASN A 249 -22.31 24.13 7.82
CA ASN A 249 -22.95 25.15 6.99
C ASN A 249 -22.74 26.58 7.53
N ASN A 250 -22.63 26.75 8.85
CA ASN A 250 -22.21 28.01 9.46
C ASN A 250 -20.78 28.37 9.02
N LEU A 251 -19.85 27.40 9.07
CA LEU A 251 -18.49 27.55 8.57
C LEU A 251 -18.46 27.89 7.07
N CYS A 252 -19.21 27.15 6.25
CA CYS A 252 -19.31 27.42 4.83
C CYS A 252 -19.79 28.85 4.56
N THR A 253 -20.80 29.32 5.29
CA THR A 253 -21.33 30.68 5.15
C THR A 253 -20.28 31.74 5.52
N GLN A 254 -19.62 31.58 6.67
CA GLN A 254 -18.56 32.50 7.12
C GLN A 254 -17.36 32.54 6.16
N LEU A 255 -17.02 31.39 5.57
CA LEU A 255 -15.91 31.24 4.65
C LEU A 255 -16.28 31.49 3.17
N GLN A 256 -17.54 31.85 2.89
CA GLN A 256 -18.08 32.06 1.54
C GLN A 256 -17.90 30.82 0.63
N ILE A 257 -18.16 29.64 1.17
CA ILE A 257 -18.18 28.34 0.49
C ILE A 257 -19.65 27.91 0.34
N LYS A 258 -19.98 27.23 -0.76
CA LYS A 258 -21.32 26.69 -0.97
C LYS A 258 -21.67 25.68 0.13
N CYS A 259 -22.79 25.90 0.83
CA CYS A 259 -23.29 25.01 1.87
C CYS A 259 -23.59 23.60 1.36
N MET A 260 -23.41 22.62 2.24
CA MET A 260 -23.73 21.22 2.00
C MET A 260 -25.21 20.97 2.28
N ASN A 261 -25.85 20.17 1.44
CA ASN A 261 -27.23 19.73 1.67
C ASN A 261 -27.27 18.39 2.42
N ASP A 262 -28.45 18.01 2.92
CA ASP A 262 -28.65 16.77 3.68
C ASP A 262 -28.23 15.53 2.89
N ARG A 263 -28.50 15.52 1.57
CA ARG A 263 -28.17 14.39 0.70
C ARG A 263 -26.66 14.17 0.58
N GLU A 264 -25.90 15.23 0.39
CA GLU A 264 -24.44 15.20 0.32
C GLU A 264 -23.83 14.82 1.67
N TYR A 265 -24.35 15.36 2.77
CA TYR A 265 -23.87 15.06 4.11
C TYR A 265 -24.14 13.61 4.50
N GLN A 266 -25.34 13.11 4.20
CA GLN A 266 -25.71 11.70 4.41
C GLN A 266 -24.84 10.76 3.55
N PHE A 267 -24.61 11.11 2.28
CA PHE A 267 -23.70 10.35 1.42
C PHE A 267 -22.29 10.26 2.02
N LEU A 268 -21.73 11.37 2.52
CA LEU A 268 -20.39 11.38 3.13
C LEU A 268 -20.36 10.53 4.41
N LYS A 269 -21.41 10.55 5.23
CA LYS A 269 -21.52 9.70 6.42
C LYS A 269 -21.50 8.22 6.05
N GLU A 270 -22.32 7.83 5.08
CA GLU A 270 -22.37 6.44 4.59
C GLU A 270 -21.02 6.02 3.99
N TYR A 271 -20.42 6.87 3.16
CA TYR A 271 -19.10 6.64 2.60
C TYR A 271 -18.04 6.42 3.69
N CYS A 272 -17.99 7.29 4.71
CA CYS A 272 -17.04 7.15 5.81
C CYS A 272 -17.28 5.87 6.64
N ALA A 273 -18.54 5.44 6.76
CA ALA A 273 -18.89 4.22 7.47
C ALA A 273 -18.47 2.97 6.70
N ILE A 274 -18.72 2.93 5.38
CA ILE A 274 -18.30 1.84 4.47
C ILE A 274 -16.77 1.73 4.42
N MET A 275 -16.08 2.87 4.40
CA MET A 275 -14.62 2.92 4.29
C MET A 275 -13.89 2.80 5.63
N LYS A 276 -14.59 2.81 6.78
CA LYS A 276 -13.96 2.66 8.11
C LYS A 276 -13.19 1.34 8.26
N PRO A 277 -13.74 0.17 7.87
CA PRO A 277 -13.00 -1.09 7.90
C PRO A 277 -11.69 -1.03 7.10
N PHE A 278 -11.68 -0.34 5.95
CA PHE A 278 -10.48 -0.15 5.13
C PHE A 278 -9.38 0.60 5.86
N SER A 279 -9.71 1.74 6.49
CA SER A 279 -8.75 2.53 7.27
C SER A 279 -8.13 1.70 8.39
N VAL A 280 -8.94 0.92 9.12
CA VAL A 280 -8.46 0.04 10.19
C VAL A 280 -7.56 -1.08 9.65
N ALA A 281 -7.94 -1.71 8.53
CA ALA A 281 -7.14 -2.75 7.90
C ALA A 281 -5.78 -2.21 7.43
N LEU A 282 -5.76 -1.02 6.83
CA LEU A 282 -4.53 -0.35 6.41
C LEU A 282 -3.62 -0.04 7.61
N ASP A 283 -4.16 0.48 8.72
CA ASP A 283 -3.37 0.75 9.92
C ASP A 283 -2.74 -0.54 10.50
N ILE A 284 -3.44 -1.67 10.44
CA ILE A 284 -2.93 -2.97 10.87
C ILE A 284 -1.80 -3.43 9.94
N LEU A 285 -2.02 -3.41 8.62
CA LEU A 285 -1.07 -3.95 7.63
C LEU A 285 0.13 -3.04 7.38
N GLN A 286 0.04 -1.76 7.73
CA GLN A 286 1.16 -0.81 7.72
C GLN A 286 1.94 -0.80 9.04
N GLY A 287 1.53 -1.60 10.03
CA GLY A 287 2.13 -1.64 11.36
C GLY A 287 3.58 -2.17 11.35
N GLU A 288 4.52 -1.35 11.79
CA GLU A 288 5.96 -1.67 11.77
C GLU A 288 6.40 -2.80 12.70
N GLU A 289 5.69 -3.02 13.81
CA GLU A 289 6.07 -3.99 14.84
C GLU A 289 5.18 -5.24 14.85
N THR A 290 3.91 -5.08 14.47
CA THR A 290 2.89 -6.11 14.68
C THR A 290 2.36 -6.75 13.40
N CYS A 291 2.72 -6.25 12.22
CA CYS A 291 2.27 -6.82 10.95
C CYS A 291 3.16 -7.98 10.50
N PHE A 292 2.83 -9.20 10.92
CA PHE A 292 3.41 -10.43 10.39
C PHE A 292 2.62 -10.93 9.18
N TYR A 293 3.20 -11.82 8.36
CA TYR A 293 2.49 -12.39 7.20
C TYR A 293 1.16 -13.04 7.61
N GLY A 294 1.15 -13.80 8.71
CA GLY A 294 -0.06 -14.38 9.30
C GLY A 294 -1.09 -13.37 9.86
N THR A 295 -0.86 -12.07 9.76
CA THR A 295 -1.88 -11.05 10.09
C THR A 295 -2.79 -10.75 8.90
N LEU A 296 -2.34 -11.07 7.68
CA LEU A 296 -2.99 -10.67 6.45
C LEU A 296 -4.38 -11.30 6.30
N GLN A 297 -4.47 -12.63 6.31
CA GLN A 297 -5.72 -13.35 6.04
C GLN A 297 -6.84 -13.03 7.06
N PRO A 298 -6.60 -13.01 8.40
CA PRO A 298 -7.63 -12.58 9.35
C PRO A 298 -8.08 -11.13 9.13
N THR A 299 -7.14 -10.25 8.74
CA THR A 299 -7.47 -8.85 8.49
C THR A 299 -8.36 -8.70 7.27
N LEU A 300 -8.08 -9.43 6.19
CA LEU A 300 -8.91 -9.45 4.98
C LEU A 300 -10.32 -10.02 5.26
N GLU A 301 -10.41 -11.13 6.01
CA GLU A 301 -11.70 -11.72 6.39
C GLU A 301 -12.56 -10.75 7.22
N VAL A 302 -11.98 -10.12 8.25
CA VAL A 302 -12.70 -9.14 9.07
C VAL A 302 -13.05 -7.90 8.27
N LEU A 303 -12.17 -7.44 7.38
CA LEU A 303 -12.41 -6.31 6.47
C LEU A 303 -13.63 -6.59 5.59
N MET A 304 -13.65 -7.73 4.89
CA MET A 304 -14.75 -8.12 4.01
C MET A 304 -16.06 -8.27 4.80
N ALA A 305 -16.04 -8.99 5.92
CA ALA A 305 -17.23 -9.21 6.74
C ALA A 305 -17.82 -7.90 7.29
N LYS A 306 -16.98 -7.00 7.81
CA LYS A 306 -17.44 -5.69 8.32
C LYS A 306 -17.94 -4.78 7.20
N THR A 307 -17.32 -4.82 6.03
CA THR A 307 -17.76 -4.02 4.88
C THR A 307 -19.14 -4.46 4.40
N LEU A 308 -19.36 -5.76 4.23
CA LEU A 308 -20.67 -6.31 3.83
C LEU A 308 -21.75 -6.06 4.87
N ALA A 309 -21.43 -6.15 6.17
CA ALA A 309 -22.40 -5.91 7.24
C ALA A 309 -23.02 -4.50 7.21
N MET A 310 -22.34 -3.52 6.58
CA MET A 310 -22.87 -2.16 6.44
C MET A 310 -24.05 -2.06 5.48
N GLN A 311 -24.21 -3.00 4.55
CA GLN A 311 -25.14 -2.91 3.42
C GLN A 311 -26.60 -2.63 3.83
N ASN A 312 -27.08 -3.27 4.90
CA ASN A 312 -28.49 -3.21 5.32
C ASN A 312 -28.93 -1.83 5.84
N GLY A 313 -28.00 -0.91 6.13
CA GLY A 313 -28.28 0.42 6.66
C GLY A 313 -28.03 1.57 5.68
N LEU A 314 -27.68 1.25 4.42
CA LEU A 314 -27.26 2.24 3.44
C LEU A 314 -28.42 2.78 2.61
N SER A 315 -28.29 4.03 2.17
CA SER A 315 -29.19 4.58 1.16
C SER A 315 -28.98 3.89 -0.20
N GLN A 316 -29.96 4.02 -1.09
CA GLN A 316 -29.84 3.56 -2.48
C GLN A 316 -28.61 4.13 -3.20
N MET A 317 -28.08 5.27 -2.75
CA MET A 317 -26.90 5.89 -3.34
C MET A 317 -25.62 5.10 -3.07
N THR A 318 -25.52 4.35 -1.97
CA THR A 318 -24.26 3.70 -1.55
C THR A 318 -24.41 2.19 -1.36
N THR A 319 -25.63 1.65 -1.41
CA THR A 319 -25.92 0.23 -1.12
C THR A 319 -25.14 -0.79 -1.96
N GLY A 320 -24.73 -0.45 -3.18
CA GLY A 320 -23.97 -1.36 -4.05
C GLY A 320 -22.44 -1.28 -3.84
N LEU A 321 -21.95 -0.28 -3.12
CA LEU A 321 -20.51 -0.07 -2.94
C LEU A 321 -19.83 -1.19 -2.11
N PRO A 322 -20.42 -1.70 -1.00
CA PRO A 322 -19.80 -2.79 -0.24
C PRO A 322 -19.49 -4.05 -1.05
N GLU A 323 -20.40 -4.47 -1.93
CA GLU A 323 -20.24 -5.67 -2.75
C GLU A 323 -19.10 -5.53 -3.76
N ILE A 324 -19.00 -4.37 -4.43
CA ILE A 324 -17.91 -4.08 -5.36
C ILE A 324 -16.56 -4.12 -4.66
N ILE A 325 -16.47 -3.47 -3.50
CA ILE A 325 -15.24 -3.43 -2.71
C ILE A 325 -14.81 -4.84 -2.29
N VAL A 326 -15.74 -5.65 -1.76
CA VAL A 326 -15.44 -7.02 -1.34
C VAL A 326 -15.09 -7.91 -2.53
N GLY A 327 -15.75 -7.74 -3.67
CA GLY A 327 -15.40 -8.41 -4.92
C GLY A 327 -13.95 -8.14 -5.33
N ALA A 328 -13.55 -6.87 -5.32
CA ALA A 328 -12.19 -6.47 -5.65
C ALA A 328 -11.14 -7.01 -4.67
N ILE A 329 -11.44 -7.06 -3.36
CA ILE A 329 -10.55 -7.70 -2.38
C ILE A 329 -10.37 -9.17 -2.71
N LYS A 330 -11.47 -9.91 -2.96
CA LYS A 330 -11.39 -11.34 -3.28
C LYS A 330 -10.58 -11.60 -4.54
N THR A 331 -10.77 -10.79 -5.59
CA THR A 331 -10.01 -10.92 -6.83
C THR A 331 -8.54 -10.63 -6.62
N ARG A 332 -8.18 -9.50 -5.99
CA ARG A 332 -6.78 -9.07 -5.86
C ARG A 332 -5.97 -9.82 -4.81
N PHE A 333 -6.63 -10.55 -3.91
CA PHE A 333 -5.99 -11.38 -2.89
C PHE A 333 -6.31 -12.87 -3.05
N ALA A 334 -6.81 -13.32 -4.21
CA ALA A 334 -7.20 -14.71 -4.43
C ALA A 334 -6.08 -15.69 -4.05
N THR A 335 -4.87 -15.47 -4.58
CA THR A 335 -3.68 -16.29 -4.28
C THR A 335 -3.30 -16.32 -2.80
N THR A 336 -3.54 -15.23 -2.07
CA THR A 336 -3.28 -15.16 -0.63
C THR A 336 -4.37 -15.84 0.19
N ILE A 337 -5.62 -15.70 -0.21
CA ILE A 337 -6.78 -16.26 0.50
C ILE A 337 -6.74 -17.80 0.44
N ASP A 338 -6.30 -18.34 -0.70
CA ASP A 338 -6.22 -19.78 -0.95
C ASP A 338 -4.84 -20.39 -0.58
N SER A 339 -3.87 -19.57 -0.16
CA SER A 339 -2.51 -20.03 0.18
C SER A 339 -2.46 -20.79 1.49
N LYS A 340 -1.87 -22.00 1.43
CA LYS A 340 -1.57 -22.83 2.60
C LYS A 340 -0.51 -22.19 3.49
N GLU A 341 0.46 -21.50 2.90
CA GLU A 341 1.52 -20.76 3.60
C GLU A 341 0.92 -19.61 4.41
N ALA A 342 -0.01 -18.86 3.83
CA ALA A 342 -0.74 -17.80 4.53
C ALA A 342 -1.57 -18.35 5.71
N LEU A 343 -2.25 -19.48 5.50
CA LEU A 343 -3.00 -20.18 6.55
C LEU A 343 -2.08 -20.63 7.68
N LEU A 344 -0.96 -21.31 7.37
CA LEU A 344 0.02 -21.78 8.35
C LEU A 344 0.65 -20.62 9.13
N ALA A 345 1.07 -19.56 8.43
CA ALA A 345 1.63 -18.38 9.05
C ALA A 345 0.64 -17.75 10.04
N THR A 346 -0.64 -17.75 9.70
CA THR A 346 -1.69 -17.22 10.57
C THR A 346 -1.94 -18.09 11.79
N VAL A 347 -2.07 -19.40 11.61
CA VAL A 347 -2.33 -20.35 12.71
C VAL A 347 -1.15 -20.39 13.70
N SER A 348 0.08 -20.20 13.22
CA SER A 348 1.27 -20.11 14.06
C SER A 348 1.32 -18.86 14.95
N LEU A 349 0.52 -17.83 14.68
CA LEU A 349 0.46 -16.64 15.55
C LEU A 349 -0.46 -16.91 16.76
N PRO A 350 0.04 -16.83 18.00
CA PRO A 350 -0.75 -17.13 19.20
C PRO A 350 -2.03 -16.29 19.35
N LYS A 351 -2.06 -15.09 18.76
CA LYS A 351 -3.21 -14.18 18.77
C LYS A 351 -4.41 -14.72 17.99
N PHE A 352 -4.16 -15.44 16.89
CA PHE A 352 -5.20 -15.90 15.98
C PHE A 352 -5.51 -17.39 16.19
N LYS A 353 -4.48 -18.25 16.15
CA LYS A 353 -4.66 -19.72 16.15
C LYS A 353 -5.73 -20.11 15.10
N LEU A 354 -6.73 -20.89 15.50
CA LEU A 354 -7.84 -21.32 14.63
C LEU A 354 -9.10 -20.43 14.74
N ARG A 355 -9.08 -19.32 15.50
CA ARG A 355 -10.29 -18.54 15.83
C ARG A 355 -10.99 -17.87 14.64
N TRP A 356 -10.31 -17.78 13.50
CA TRP A 356 -10.75 -17.05 12.32
C TRP A 356 -11.01 -17.99 11.13
N VAL A 357 -10.63 -19.26 11.25
CA VAL A 357 -10.87 -20.29 10.22
C VAL A 357 -12.35 -20.64 10.29
N LYS A 358 -13.05 -20.58 9.15
CA LYS A 358 -14.44 -21.03 9.05
C LYS A 358 -14.45 -22.55 9.20
N GLU A 359 -15.30 -23.08 10.07
CA GLU A 359 -15.53 -24.53 10.11
C GLU A 359 -16.07 -24.96 8.74
N GLU A 360 -15.45 -25.95 8.11
CA GLU A 360 -16.03 -26.60 6.93
C GLU A 360 -17.35 -27.26 7.37
N THR A 361 -18.47 -26.72 6.91
CA THR A 361 -19.81 -27.27 7.09
C THR A 361 -20.12 -28.38 6.11
#